data_AF-A0A3P9LU01-F1
#
_entry.id   AF-A0A3P9LU01-F1
#
_cell.length_a   1.000
_cell.length_b   1.000
_cell.length_c   1.000
_cell.angle_alpha   90.00
_cell.angle_beta   90.00
_cell.angle_gamma   90.00
#
_symmetry.space_group_name_H-M   'P 1'
#
loop_
_entity.id
_entity.type
_entity.pdbx_description
1 polymer ?
#
loop_
_entity_poly.entity_id
_entity_poly.type
_entity_poly.pdbx_seq_one_letter_code
_entity_poly.pdbx_strand_id
1 'polypeptide(L)'
;MAATTELTVKAAYHISAFSWYAYIVNCLAAKDGEDLPAGIFVYGGPWKYLTFLNLVSLSAALFSSCLFPGKQTESPLKKCNDFLFSVFGFPVGMFVVLLFWTIFAYDRELVYPASIDSFFPPWINHAMHTFVLPISLGEVLVQPHTYPQQKHALAALTLVGSAYLSW
;
A
#
# COMPACT_ATOMS: atom_id res chain seq x y z
N MET A 1 17.87 -3.99 -27.99
CA MET A 1 18.30 -2.83 -27.18
C MET A 1 17.12 -2.17 -26.47
N ALA A 2 16.03 -1.79 -27.17
CA ALA A 2 14.86 -1.17 -26.51
C ALA A 2 14.14 -2.09 -25.49
N ALA A 3 13.84 -3.35 -25.84
CA ALA A 3 13.15 -4.29 -24.94
C ALA A 3 13.95 -4.62 -23.66
N THR A 4 15.28 -4.66 -23.76
CA THR A 4 16.17 -4.86 -22.62
C THR A 4 16.16 -3.64 -21.70
N THR A 5 16.15 -2.42 -22.25
CA THR A 5 16.06 -1.19 -21.46
C THR A 5 14.72 -1.10 -20.73
N GLU A 6 13.61 -1.43 -21.39
CA GLU A 6 12.28 -1.44 -20.77
C GLU A 6 12.22 -2.42 -19.59
N LEU A 7 12.74 -3.64 -19.75
CA LEU A 7 12.78 -4.64 -18.70
C LEU A 7 13.62 -4.18 -17.50
N THR A 8 14.77 -3.55 -17.76
CA THR A 8 15.63 -2.99 -16.71
C THR A 8 14.94 -1.87 -15.94
N VAL A 9 14.24 -0.96 -16.63
CA VAL A 9 13.48 0.13 -15.98
C VAL A 9 12.37 -0.44 -15.10
N LYS A 10 11.60 -1.42 -15.61
CA LYS A 10 10.56 -2.12 -14.83
C LYS A 10 11.16 -2.77 -13.59
N ALA A 11 12.23 -3.56 -13.74
CA ALA A 11 12.85 -4.24 -12.61
C ALA A 11 13.38 -3.25 -11.57
N ALA A 12 14.08 -2.19 -12.00
CA ALA A 12 14.58 -1.16 -11.10
C ALA A 12 13.45 -0.49 -10.32
N TYR A 13 12.36 -0.12 -11.00
CA TYR A 13 11.18 0.45 -10.37
C TYR A 13 10.59 -0.45 -9.27
N HIS A 14 10.28 -1.71 -9.59
CA HIS A 14 9.66 -2.61 -8.62
C HIS A 14 10.60 -2.93 -7.45
N ILE A 15 11.90 -3.13 -7.71
CA ILE A 15 12.90 -3.36 -6.64
C ILE A 15 12.95 -2.14 -5.72
N SER A 16 13.08 -0.92 -6.27
CA SER A 16 13.14 0.30 -5.46
C SER A 16 11.85 0.50 -4.65
N ALA A 17 10.68 0.33 -5.26
CA ALA A 17 9.40 0.51 -4.59
C ALA A 17 9.15 -0.56 -3.50
N PHE A 18 9.49 -1.83 -3.78
CA PHE A 18 9.41 -2.90 -2.79
C PHE A 18 10.38 -2.68 -1.63
N SER A 19 11.64 -2.36 -1.93
CA SER A 19 12.65 -2.07 -0.89
C SER A 19 12.24 -0.88 -0.02
N TRP A 20 11.63 0.16 -0.60
CA TRP A 20 11.09 1.28 0.14
C TRP A 20 10.06 0.82 1.18
N TYR A 21 9.04 0.08 0.78
CA TYR A 21 8.02 -0.35 1.73
C TYR A 21 8.48 -1.43 2.70
N ALA A 22 9.36 -2.34 2.28
CA ALA A 22 10.00 -3.30 3.18
C ALA A 22 10.79 -2.56 4.28
N TYR A 23 11.50 -1.48 3.92
CA TYR A 23 12.18 -0.62 4.88
C TYR A 23 11.20 0.06 5.84
N ILE A 24 10.09 0.64 5.35
CA ILE A 24 9.08 1.26 6.20
C ILE A 24 8.44 0.26 7.16
N VAL A 25 8.07 -0.92 6.69
CA VAL A 25 7.51 -1.99 7.55
C VAL A 25 8.54 -2.40 8.60
N ASN A 26 9.80 -2.53 8.25
CA ASN A 26 10.87 -2.83 9.21
C ASN A 26 11.06 -1.70 10.24
N CYS A 27 10.98 -0.43 9.83
CA CYS A 27 11.03 0.70 10.75
C CYS A 27 9.86 0.72 11.74
N LEU A 28 8.67 0.29 11.31
CA LEU A 28 7.50 0.16 12.19
C LEU A 28 7.63 -1.04 13.13
N ALA A 29 8.09 -2.18 12.62
CA ALA A 29 8.31 -3.38 13.42
C ALA A 29 9.42 -3.18 14.47
N ALA A 30 10.45 -2.39 14.17
CA ALA A 30 11.51 -2.06 15.12
C ALA A 30 11.03 -1.19 16.31
N LYS A 31 9.84 -0.59 16.20
CA LYS A 31 9.20 0.18 17.28
C LYS A 31 8.24 -0.67 18.11
N ASP A 32 8.07 -1.94 17.76
CA ASP A 32 7.21 -2.86 18.52
C ASP A 32 7.81 -3.09 19.92
N GLY A 33 6.98 -2.89 20.95
CA GLY A 33 7.40 -2.96 22.35
C GLY A 33 7.86 -1.66 23.01
N GLU A 34 7.91 -0.53 22.28
CA GLU A 34 7.97 0.79 22.92
C GLU A 34 6.61 1.14 23.57
N ASP A 35 6.64 1.92 24.66
CA ASP A 35 5.42 2.41 25.31
C ASP A 35 4.60 3.24 24.32
N LEU A 36 3.51 2.64 23.84
CA LEU A 36 2.62 3.28 22.89
C LEU A 36 1.93 4.48 23.56
N PRO A 37 1.91 5.65 22.89
CA PRO A 37 1.14 6.77 23.38
C PRO A 37 -0.34 6.37 23.53
N ALA A 38 -0.98 6.86 24.59
CA ALA A 38 -2.38 6.55 24.87
C ALA A 38 -3.28 6.84 23.65
N GLY A 39 -4.03 5.83 23.22
CA GLY A 39 -4.98 5.95 22.10
C GLY A 39 -4.48 5.45 20.75
N ILE A 40 -3.21 5.06 20.60
CA ILE A 40 -2.69 4.48 19.35
C ILE A 40 -2.39 2.98 19.51
N PHE A 41 -2.76 2.18 18.49
CA PHE A 41 -2.49 0.73 18.41
C PHE A 41 -3.08 -0.13 19.55
N VAL A 42 -4.08 0.38 20.29
CA VAL A 42 -4.69 -0.30 21.46
C VAL A 42 -5.27 -1.68 21.12
N TYR A 43 -5.80 -1.86 19.91
CA TYR A 43 -6.36 -3.13 19.44
C TYR A 43 -5.87 -3.44 18.02
N GLY A 44 -5.45 -4.68 17.77
CA GLY A 44 -5.04 -5.16 16.46
C GLY A 44 -3.70 -4.60 15.95
N GLY A 45 -3.03 -3.71 16.71
CA GLY A 45 -1.75 -3.12 16.33
C GLY A 45 -1.80 -2.44 14.95
N PRO A 46 -0.69 -2.42 14.20
CA PRO A 46 -0.64 -1.82 12.86
C PRO A 46 -1.65 -2.41 11.88
N TRP A 47 -2.04 -3.68 12.06
CA TRP A 47 -2.99 -4.37 11.19
C TRP A 47 -4.39 -3.76 11.22
N LYS A 48 -4.75 -3.03 12.29
CA LYS A 48 -6.03 -2.31 12.38
C LYS A 48 -6.13 -1.15 11.40
N TYR A 49 -5.02 -0.69 10.84
CA TYR A 49 -4.99 0.51 10.00
C TYR A 49 -5.01 0.14 8.52
N LEU A 50 -5.99 0.70 7.81
CA LEU A 50 -6.13 0.50 6.36
C LEU A 50 -4.89 0.95 5.58
N THR A 51 -4.17 1.98 6.06
CA THR A 51 -2.88 2.39 5.49
C THR A 51 -1.86 1.25 5.52
N PHE A 52 -1.73 0.55 6.65
CA PHE A 52 -0.78 -0.54 6.79
C PHE A 52 -1.17 -1.73 5.90
N LEU A 53 -2.45 -2.10 5.88
CA LEU A 53 -2.98 -3.14 4.98
C LEU A 53 -2.75 -2.80 3.51
N ASN A 54 -2.91 -1.53 3.14
CA ASN A 54 -2.64 -1.04 1.79
C ASN A 54 -1.15 -1.11 1.44
N LEU A 55 -0.26 -0.76 2.38
CA LEU A 55 1.19 -0.89 2.19
C LEU A 55 1.58 -2.35 1.93
N VAL A 56 1.05 -3.28 2.71
CA VAL A 56 1.33 -4.72 2.55
C VAL A 56 0.80 -5.23 1.21
N SER A 57 -0.44 -4.89 0.83
CA SER A 57 -1.03 -5.35 -0.43
C SER A 57 -0.31 -4.78 -1.66
N LEU A 58 0.04 -3.49 -1.63
CA LEU A 58 0.83 -2.84 -2.68
C LEU A 58 2.24 -3.44 -2.77
N SER A 59 2.91 -3.67 -1.64
CA SER A 59 4.24 -4.28 -1.60
C SER A 59 4.25 -5.71 -2.15
N ALA A 60 3.23 -6.51 -1.79
CA ALA A 60 3.06 -7.85 -2.33
C ALA A 60 2.85 -7.81 -3.86
N ALA A 61 2.10 -6.82 -4.34
CA ALA A 61 1.87 -6.67 -5.77
C ALA A 61 3.14 -6.30 -6.55
N LEU A 62 3.89 -5.32 -6.04
CA LEU A 62 5.17 -4.89 -6.60
C LEU A 62 6.21 -6.01 -6.62
N PHE A 63 6.28 -6.80 -5.56
CA PHE A 63 7.17 -7.95 -5.47
C PHE A 63 6.83 -9.02 -6.50
N SER A 64 5.55 -9.35 -6.65
CA SER A 64 5.08 -10.30 -7.66
C SER A 64 5.40 -9.81 -9.09
N SER A 65 5.15 -8.53 -9.38
CA SER A 65 5.55 -7.88 -10.64
C SER A 65 7.07 -7.96 -10.89
N CYS A 66 7.90 -7.86 -9.84
CA CYS A 66 9.35 -7.98 -9.92
C CYS A 66 9.84 -9.39 -10.24
N LEU A 67 9.17 -10.44 -9.76
CA LEU A 67 9.58 -11.84 -10.00
C LEU A 67 9.31 -12.31 -11.43
N PHE A 68 8.36 -11.67 -12.11
CA PHE A 68 7.94 -12.05 -13.46
C PHE A 68 8.05 -10.89 -14.45
N PRO A 69 9.23 -10.25 -14.58
CA PRO A 69 9.39 -9.13 -15.48
C PRO A 69 9.35 -9.68 -16.92
N GLY A 70 8.30 -9.36 -17.67
CA GLY A 70 8.19 -9.73 -19.09
C GLY A 70 7.52 -11.07 -19.42
N LYS A 71 7.08 -11.88 -18.44
CA LYS A 71 6.21 -13.03 -18.74
C LYS A 71 4.76 -12.57 -18.87
N GLN A 72 4.34 -12.25 -20.09
CA GLN A 72 2.92 -12.04 -20.45
C GLN A 72 2.09 -13.32 -20.44
N THR A 73 2.61 -14.41 -19.86
CA THR A 73 1.88 -15.66 -19.74
C THR A 73 0.81 -15.49 -18.67
N GLU A 74 -0.45 -15.71 -19.06
CA GLU A 74 -1.66 -15.68 -18.22
C GLU A 74 -1.59 -16.73 -17.09
N SER A 75 -0.70 -16.52 -16.12
CA SER A 75 -0.55 -17.39 -14.97
C SER A 75 -1.60 -17.04 -13.90
N PRO A 76 -2.02 -18.01 -13.07
CA PRO A 76 -2.88 -17.73 -11.91
C PRO A 76 -2.28 -16.69 -10.97
N LEU A 77 -0.95 -16.66 -10.83
CA LEU A 77 -0.23 -15.68 -10.02
C LEU A 77 -0.37 -14.26 -10.60
N LYS A 78 -0.25 -14.08 -11.92
CA LYS A 78 -0.48 -12.78 -12.57
C LYS A 78 -1.92 -12.31 -12.37
N LYS A 79 -2.91 -13.20 -12.56
CA LYS A 79 -4.32 -12.84 -12.36
C LYS A 79 -4.62 -12.46 -10.91
N CYS A 80 -4.06 -13.19 -9.96
CA CYS A 80 -4.14 -12.86 -8.53
C CYS A 80 -3.47 -11.51 -8.24
N ASN A 81 -2.30 -11.26 -8.81
CA ASN A 81 -1.56 -10.01 -8.66
C ASN A 81 -2.34 -8.81 -9.20
N ASP A 82 -2.83 -8.92 -10.43
CA ASP A 82 -3.61 -7.88 -11.08
C ASP A 82 -4.90 -7.60 -10.30
N PHE A 83 -5.54 -8.64 -9.75
CA PHE A 83 -6.69 -8.49 -8.89
C PHE A 83 -6.32 -7.78 -7.57
N LEU A 84 -5.25 -8.22 -6.90
CA LEU A 84 -4.79 -7.64 -5.64
C LEU A 84 -4.48 -6.15 -5.80
N PHE A 85 -3.73 -5.79 -6.84
CA PHE A 85 -3.42 -4.39 -7.14
C PHE A 85 -4.66 -3.60 -7.55
N SER A 86 -5.44 -4.09 -8.52
CA SER A 86 -6.53 -3.34 -9.13
C SER A 86 -7.75 -3.18 -8.23
N VAL A 87 -7.96 -4.08 -7.27
CA VAL A 87 -9.11 -4.02 -6.34
C VAL A 87 -8.70 -3.43 -5.00
N PHE A 88 -7.54 -3.82 -4.46
CA PHE A 88 -7.11 -3.38 -3.15
C PHE A 88 -6.03 -2.31 -3.25
N GLY A 89 -4.82 -2.65 -3.73
CA GLY A 89 -3.66 -1.75 -3.63
C GLY A 89 -3.87 -0.35 -4.23
N PHE A 90 -4.41 -0.27 -5.45
CA PHE A 90 -4.64 1.01 -6.11
C PHE A 90 -5.87 1.75 -5.54
N PRO A 91 -7.12 1.23 -5.61
CA PRO A 91 -8.28 1.99 -5.18
C PRO A 91 -8.31 2.30 -3.68
N VAL A 92 -7.95 1.32 -2.83
CA VAL A 92 -7.90 1.53 -1.37
C VAL A 92 -6.77 2.49 -1.02
N GLY A 93 -5.63 2.40 -1.71
CA GLY A 93 -4.53 3.36 -1.55
C GLY A 93 -4.96 4.78 -1.86
N MET A 94 -5.64 5.00 -2.99
CA MET A 94 -6.19 6.32 -3.34
C MET A 94 -7.16 6.84 -2.27
N PHE A 95 -8.05 5.97 -1.78
CA PHE A 95 -8.98 6.32 -0.72
C PHE A 95 -8.25 6.73 0.57
N VAL A 96 -7.27 5.93 1.01
CA VAL A 96 -6.48 6.20 2.22
C VAL A 96 -5.74 7.54 2.10
N VAL A 97 -5.03 7.78 1.00
CA VAL A 97 -4.27 9.03 0.80
C VAL A 97 -5.20 10.24 0.85
N LEU A 98 -6.29 10.21 0.07
CA LEU A 98 -7.21 11.34 -0.01
C LEU A 98 -7.90 11.60 1.33
N LEU A 99 -8.42 10.56 1.97
CA LEU A 99 -9.10 10.70 3.25
C LEU A 99 -8.14 11.20 4.33
N PHE A 100 -6.96 10.58 4.44
CA PHE A 100 -5.95 10.95 5.42
C PHE A 100 -5.57 12.42 5.31
N TRP A 101 -5.12 12.88 4.13
CA TRP A 101 -4.66 14.26 3.98
C TRP A 101 -5.78 15.28 4.07
N THR A 102 -7.01 14.91 3.69
CA THR A 102 -8.18 15.77 3.89
C THR A 102 -8.45 15.99 5.38
N ILE A 103 -8.52 14.93 6.18
CA ILE A 103 -8.73 15.05 7.63
C ILE A 103 -7.54 15.73 8.28
N PHE A 104 -6.31 15.34 7.94
CA PHE A 104 -5.09 15.89 8.51
C PHE A 104 -4.94 17.39 8.24
N ALA A 105 -5.33 17.86 7.04
CA ALA A 105 -5.32 19.28 6.71
C ALA A 105 -6.45 20.07 7.37
N TYR A 106 -7.60 19.43 7.63
CA TYR A 106 -8.71 20.04 8.37
C TYR A 106 -8.37 20.21 9.85
N ASP A 107 -8.02 19.10 10.51
CA ASP A 107 -7.53 19.05 11.89
C ASP A 107 -6.76 17.74 12.12
N ARG A 108 -5.44 17.83 12.27
CA ARG A 108 -4.57 16.68 12.49
C ARG A 108 -4.90 15.90 13.77
N GLU A 109 -5.45 16.57 14.79
CA GLU A 109 -5.75 15.97 16.07
C GLU A 109 -6.89 14.92 15.96
N LEU A 110 -7.69 14.99 14.88
CA LEU A 110 -8.68 13.95 14.53
C LEU A 110 -8.04 12.63 14.05
N VAL A 111 -6.79 12.68 13.59
CA VAL A 111 -6.03 11.51 13.17
C VAL A 111 -5.12 11.06 14.31
N TYR A 112 -4.23 11.94 14.76
CA TYR A 112 -3.38 11.74 15.93
C TYR A 112 -2.76 13.05 16.43
N PRO A 113 -2.59 13.21 17.75
CA PRO A 113 -2.07 14.44 18.34
C PRO A 113 -0.58 14.68 18.05
N ALA A 114 -0.17 15.96 18.05
CA ALA A 114 1.23 16.37 17.86
C ALA A 114 2.21 15.77 18.88
N SER A 115 1.74 15.40 20.07
CA SER A 115 2.54 14.74 21.11
C SER A 115 3.17 13.41 20.67
N ILE A 116 2.66 12.82 19.59
CA ILE A 116 3.05 11.51 19.09
C ILE A 116 4.09 11.61 17.98
N ASP A 117 4.44 12.81 17.50
CA ASP A 117 5.44 13.01 16.43
C ASP A 117 6.83 12.47 16.80
N SER A 118 7.13 12.26 18.10
CA SER A 118 8.35 11.56 18.54
C SER A 118 8.35 10.09 18.15
N PHE A 119 7.21 9.41 18.31
CA PHE A 119 7.01 8.01 17.95
C PHE A 119 6.72 7.85 16.45
N PHE A 120 5.90 8.74 15.87
CA PHE A 120 5.48 8.71 14.48
C PHE A 120 5.90 9.99 13.75
N PRO A 121 7.20 10.11 13.41
CA PRO A 121 7.75 11.35 12.87
C PRO A 121 7.17 11.69 11.49
N PRO A 122 7.18 12.98 11.10
CA PRO A 122 6.59 13.44 9.85
C PRO A 122 7.07 12.70 8.60
N TRP A 123 8.33 12.22 8.58
CA TRP A 123 8.86 11.46 7.45
C TRP A 123 8.22 10.08 7.31
N ILE A 124 7.93 9.37 8.42
CA ILE A 124 7.19 8.10 8.40
C ILE A 124 5.77 8.38 7.93
N ASN A 125 5.17 9.48 8.40
CA ASN A 125 3.84 9.89 7.98
C ASN A 125 3.77 10.06 6.45
N HIS A 126 4.67 10.83 5.86
CA HIS A 126 4.76 10.96 4.41
C HIS A 126 5.06 9.63 3.71
N ALA A 127 5.97 8.82 4.25
CA ALA A 127 6.34 7.53 3.68
C ALA A 127 5.13 6.57 3.55
N MET A 128 4.22 6.62 4.53
CA MET A 128 3.02 5.78 4.57
C MET A 128 1.81 6.39 3.86
N HIS A 129 1.64 7.71 3.87
CA HIS A 129 0.42 8.36 3.40
C HIS A 129 0.60 9.22 2.15
N THR A 130 1.81 9.66 1.80
CA THR A 130 2.05 10.41 0.56
C THR A 130 2.58 9.50 -0.53
N PHE A 131 3.62 8.70 -0.24
CA PHE A 131 4.34 7.91 -1.26
C PHE A 131 3.50 6.78 -1.88
N VAL A 132 2.39 6.38 -1.25
CA VAL A 132 1.40 5.49 -1.84
C VAL A 132 0.90 6.01 -3.19
N LEU A 133 0.63 7.31 -3.31
CA LEU A 133 0.12 7.88 -4.55
C LEU A 133 1.10 7.76 -5.73
N PRO A 134 2.33 8.32 -5.67
CA PRO A 134 3.25 8.25 -6.80
C PRO A 134 3.71 6.81 -7.10
N ILE A 135 3.81 5.92 -6.12
CA ILE A 135 4.15 4.50 -6.36
C ILE A 135 2.97 3.79 -7.02
N SER A 136 1.74 3.97 -6.54
CA SER A 136 0.58 3.36 -7.20
C SER A 136 0.38 3.86 -8.64
N LEU A 137 0.57 5.17 -8.89
CA LEU A 137 0.54 5.73 -10.24
C LEU A 137 1.71 5.23 -11.10
N GLY A 138 2.90 5.13 -10.53
CA GLY A 138 4.07 4.56 -11.19
C GLY A 138 3.81 3.12 -11.65
N GLU A 139 3.18 2.29 -10.81
CA GLU A 139 2.83 0.91 -11.16
C GLU A 139 1.85 0.87 -12.34
N VAL A 140 0.81 1.70 -12.34
CA VAL A 140 -0.14 1.80 -13.46
C VAL A 140 0.56 2.15 -14.78
N LEU A 141 1.60 2.98 -14.74
CA LEU A 141 2.37 3.39 -15.93
C LEU A 141 3.39 2.34 -16.37
N VAL A 142 4.00 1.64 -15.42
CA VAL A 142 5.13 0.73 -15.65
C VAL A 142 4.65 -0.69 -15.95
N GLN A 143 3.55 -1.13 -15.34
CA GLN A 143 3.04 -2.49 -15.43
C GLN A 143 1.60 -2.54 -15.97
N PRO A 144 1.35 -3.22 -17.10
CA PRO A 144 0.00 -3.46 -17.58
C PRO A 144 -0.75 -4.47 -16.69
N HIS A 145 -1.80 -4.00 -16.01
CA HIS A 145 -2.69 -4.83 -15.21
C HIS A 145 -3.99 -5.16 -15.95
N THR A 146 -4.46 -6.40 -15.78
CA THR A 146 -5.79 -6.83 -16.23
C THR A 146 -6.82 -6.54 -15.13
N TYR A 147 -7.73 -5.60 -15.40
CA TYR A 147 -8.76 -5.22 -14.43
C TYR A 147 -9.92 -6.23 -14.41
N PRO A 148 -10.39 -6.66 -13.23
CA PRO A 148 -11.55 -7.54 -13.13
C PRO A 148 -12.84 -6.82 -13.51
N GLN A 149 -13.91 -7.58 -13.78
CA GLN A 149 -15.24 -6.99 -13.98
C GLN A 149 -15.69 -6.23 -12.72
N GLN A 150 -16.33 -5.08 -12.89
CA GLN A 150 -16.75 -4.20 -11.79
C GLN A 150 -17.55 -4.93 -10.70
N LYS A 151 -18.47 -5.82 -11.07
CA LYS A 151 -19.24 -6.62 -10.10
C LYS A 151 -18.36 -7.49 -9.19
N HIS A 152 -17.26 -8.04 -9.70
CA HIS A 152 -16.34 -8.87 -8.92
C HIS A 152 -15.47 -8.01 -8.00
N ALA A 153 -15.00 -6.86 -8.49
CA ALA A 153 -14.29 -5.88 -7.67
C ALA A 153 -15.18 -5.36 -6.53
N LEU A 154 -16.41 -4.97 -6.82
CA LEU A 154 -17.37 -4.48 -5.83
C LEU A 154 -17.76 -5.57 -4.83
N ALA A 155 -18.02 -6.80 -5.28
CA ALA A 155 -18.31 -7.91 -4.37
C ALA A 155 -17.14 -8.17 -3.41
N ALA A 156 -15.91 -8.17 -3.91
CA ALA A 156 -14.72 -8.36 -3.08
C ALA A 156 -14.49 -7.20 -2.10
N LEU A 157 -14.62 -5.95 -2.55
CA LEU A 157 -14.53 -4.77 -1.67
C LEU A 157 -15.60 -4.78 -0.59
N THR A 158 -16.85 -5.12 -0.92
CA THR A 158 -17.93 -5.20 0.06
C THR A 158 -17.67 -6.30 1.07
N LEU A 159 -17.23 -7.49 0.63
CA LEU A 159 -16.93 -8.61 1.52
C LEU A 159 -15.78 -8.29 2.46
N VAL A 160 -14.63 -7.87 1.91
CA VAL A 160 -13.43 -7.55 2.70
C VAL A 160 -13.67 -6.32 3.57
N GLY A 161 -14.36 -5.31 3.05
CA GLY A 161 -14.74 -4.11 3.81
C GLY A 161 -15.65 -4.44 4.98
N SER A 162 -16.68 -5.26 4.78
CA SER A 162 -17.57 -5.71 5.86
C SER A 162 -16.81 -6.50 6.91
N ALA A 163 -15.91 -7.39 6.49
CA ALA A 163 -15.07 -8.17 7.40
C ALA A 163 -14.14 -7.26 8.23
N TYR A 164 -13.51 -6.26 7.59
CA TYR A 164 -12.64 -5.29 8.26
C TYR A 164 -13.41 -4.40 9.26
N LEU A 165 -14.63 -3.97 8.92
CA LEU A 165 -15.48 -3.18 9.81
C LEU A 165 -16.02 -3.98 11.00
N SER A 166 -16.18 -5.30 10.83
CA SER A 166 -16.66 -6.20 11.89
C SER A 166 -15.56 -6.61 12.87
N TRP A 167 -14.30 -6.48 12.48
CA TRP A 167 -13.12 -6.83 13.28
C TRP A 167 -12.79 -5.77 14.33
#